data_AF-A0A2A6ECJ9-F1
#
_entry.id   AF-A0A2A6ECJ9-F1
#
_cell.length_a   1.000
_cell.length_b   1.000
_cell.length_c   1.000
_cell.angle_alpha   90.00
_cell.angle_beta   90.00
_cell.angle_gamma   90.00
#
_symmetry.space_group_name_H-M   'P 1'
#
loop_
_entity.id
_entity.type
_entity.pdbx_description
1 polymer ?
#
loop_
_entity_poly.entity_id
_entity_poly.type
_entity_poly.pdbx_seq_one_letter_code
_entity_poly.pdbx_strand_id
1 'polypeptide(L)'
;MNRTRTVAGLDVHKDSIYLCIMGYDQAIIWENTYGVLTPDLREMHHDMRAHGVTEAAMESTAVYWVPVWTELCESMELRLV
;
A
#
# COMPACT_ATOMS: atom_id res chain seq x y z
N MET A 1 12.36 12.44 12.63
CA MET A 1 11.72 11.35 11.84
C MET A 1 12.42 10.05 12.18
N ASN A 2 11.67 8.96 12.39
CA ASN A 2 12.25 7.66 12.72
C ASN A 2 13.05 7.13 11.52
N ARG A 3 14.35 6.82 11.73
CA ARG A 3 15.28 6.37 10.68
C ARG A 3 15.04 4.93 10.21
N THR A 4 14.06 4.25 10.79
CA THR A 4 13.60 2.92 10.36
C THR A 4 12.17 2.94 9.80
N ARG A 5 11.63 4.14 9.51
CA ARG A 5 10.26 4.28 9.00
C ARG A 5 10.22 3.92 7.52
N THR A 6 9.32 3.01 7.17
CA THR A 6 8.98 2.66 5.79
C THR A 6 7.50 2.93 5.58
N VAL A 7 7.15 3.64 4.52
CA VAL A 7 5.77 4.02 4.19
C VAL A 7 5.43 3.59 2.78
N ALA A 8 4.13 3.49 2.49
CA ALA A 8 3.66 3.15 1.15
C ALA A 8 2.70 4.21 0.57
N GLY A 9 2.75 4.37 -0.74
CA GLY A 9 1.73 5.02 -1.55
C GLY A 9 1.04 3.98 -2.43
N LEU A 10 -0.28 4.08 -2.52
CA LEU A 10 -1.13 3.21 -3.33
C LEU A 10 -1.95 4.08 -4.28
N ASP A 11 -1.88 3.82 -5.58
CA ASP A 11 -2.79 4.36 -6.59
C ASP A 11 -3.75 3.24 -7.01
N VAL A 12 -5.02 3.39 -6.62
CA VAL A 12 -6.04 2.33 -6.70
C VAL A 12 -7.02 2.61 -7.84
N HIS A 13 -6.86 1.85 -8.92
CA HIS A 13 -7.76 1.83 -10.07
C HIS A 13 -8.74 0.66 -10.00
N LYS A 14 -9.65 0.59 -10.98
CA LYS A 14 -10.72 -0.43 -11.03
C LYS A 14 -10.22 -1.87 -11.21
N ASP A 15 -9.04 -2.05 -11.80
CA ASP A 15 -8.50 -3.35 -12.25
C ASP A 15 -7.03 -3.54 -11.88
N SER A 16 -6.38 -2.52 -11.32
CA SER A 16 -4.97 -2.55 -10.94
C SER A 16 -4.71 -1.63 -9.74
N ILE A 17 -3.68 -1.98 -8.97
CA ILE A 17 -3.20 -1.19 -7.84
C ILE A 17 -1.70 -1.01 -8.01
N TYR A 18 -1.24 0.23 -8.13
CA TYR A 18 0.18 0.54 -8.10
C TYR A 18 0.63 0.77 -6.66
N LEU A 19 1.62 0.02 -6.21
CA LEU A 19 2.26 0.17 -4.91
C LEU A 19 3.65 0.76 -5.07
N CYS A 20 3.95 1.79 -4.28
CA CYS A 20 5.29 2.33 -4.10
C CYS A 20 5.64 2.33 -2.61
N ILE A 21 6.80 1.76 -2.26
CA ILE A 21 7.32 1.73 -0.89
C ILE A 21 8.54 2.66 -0.80
N MET A 22 8.52 3.53 0.19
CA MET A 22 9.50 4.58 0.39
C MET A 22 10.16 4.49 1.77
N GLY A 23 11.49 4.61 1.80
CA GLY A 23 12.28 4.69 3.02
C GLY A 23 12.25 6.07 3.67
N TYR A 24 12.87 6.19 4.85
CA TYR A 24 12.92 7.44 5.61
C TYR A 24 13.63 8.60 4.88
N ASP A 25 14.51 8.27 3.94
CA ASP A 25 15.30 9.19 3.11
C ASP A 25 14.57 9.58 1.82
N GLN A 26 13.29 9.19 1.69
CA GLN A 26 12.45 9.41 0.52
C GLN A 26 12.87 8.61 -0.72
N ALA A 27 13.81 7.67 -0.59
CA ALA A 27 14.15 6.76 -1.67
C ALA A 27 13.03 5.74 -1.85
N ILE A 28 12.64 5.50 -3.11
CA ILE A 28 11.80 4.36 -3.48
C ILE A 28 12.67 3.11 -3.35
N ILE A 29 12.24 2.18 -2.49
CA ILE A 29 12.96 0.93 -2.24
C ILE A 29 12.29 -0.28 -2.90
N TRP A 30 11.01 -0.15 -3.24
CA TRP A 30 10.24 -1.18 -3.93
C TRP A 30 9.03 -0.57 -4.62
N GLU A 31 8.69 -1.10 -5.79
CA GLU A 31 7.46 -0.80 -6.50
C GLU A 31 6.94 -2.05 -7.20
N ASN A 32 5.62 -2.22 -7.25
CA ASN A 32 4.99 -3.32 -7.98
C ASN A 32 3.53 -2.94 -8.32
N THR A 33 2.96 -3.65 -9.31
CA THR A 33 1.54 -3.53 -9.66
C THR A 33 0.82 -4.84 -9.35
N TYR A 34 -0.33 -4.74 -8.69
CA TYR A 34 -1.16 -5.88 -8.31
C TYR A 34 -2.53 -5.81 -9.00
N GLY A 35 -3.20 -6.96 -9.08
CA GLY A 35 -4.61 -7.03 -9.38
C GLY A 35 -5.50 -6.59 -8.21
N VAL A 36 -6.81 -6.60 -8.42
CA VAL A 36 -7.82 -6.14 -7.44
C VAL A 36 -8.58 -7.30 -6.78
N LEU A 37 -8.23 -8.54 -7.11
CA LEU A 37 -8.86 -9.71 -6.50
C LEU A 37 -8.17 -10.08 -5.20
N THR A 38 -8.88 -10.75 -4.30
CA THR A 38 -8.38 -11.11 -2.97
C THR A 38 -7.00 -11.77 -2.94
N PRO A 39 -6.63 -12.69 -3.87
CA PRO A 39 -5.27 -13.23 -3.89
C PRO A 39 -4.20 -12.15 -4.10
N ASP A 40 -4.43 -11.23 -5.04
CA ASP A 40 -3.50 -10.13 -5.35
C ASP A 40 -3.41 -9.13 -4.19
N LEU A 41 -4.53 -8.83 -3.54
CA LEU A 41 -4.55 -7.96 -2.36
C LEU A 41 -3.75 -8.54 -1.18
N ARG A 42 -3.83 -9.86 -0.97
CA ARG A 42 -3.07 -10.57 0.06
C ARG A 42 -1.60 -10.65 -0.25
N GLU A 43 -1.23 -10.83 -1.52
CA GLU A 43 0.15 -10.79 -1.97
C GLU A 43 0.74 -9.40 -1.75
N MET A 44 0.03 -8.35 -2.15
CA MET A 44 0.40 -6.96 -1.88
C MET A 44 0.58 -6.71 -0.37
N HIS A 45 -0.35 -7.17 0.47
CA HIS A 45 -0.24 -7.06 1.92
C HIS A 45 1.00 -7.77 2.48
N HIS A 46 1.28 -8.96 1.98
CA HIS A 46 2.47 -9.73 2.37
C HIS A 46 3.75 -8.97 2.04
N ASP A 47 3.86 -8.45 0.82
CA ASP A 47 5.05 -7.72 0.37
C ASP A 47 5.24 -6.42 1.14
N MET A 48 4.17 -5.69 1.42
CA MET A 48 4.23 -4.49 2.27
C MET A 48 4.74 -4.81 3.67
N ARG A 49 4.28 -5.91 4.28
CA ARG A 49 4.77 -6.34 5.61
C ARG A 49 6.21 -6.84 5.57
N ALA A 50 6.61 -7.54 4.51
CA ALA A 50 7.98 -8.01 4.34
C ALA A 50 8.98 -6.84 4.25
N HIS A 51 8.57 -5.71 3.68
CA HIS A 51 9.34 -4.46 3.63
C HIS A 51 9.19 -3.57 4.88
N GLY A 52 8.41 -4.01 5.88
CA GLY A 52 8.23 -3.28 7.14
C GLY A 52 7.38 -2.02 7.03
N VAL A 53 6.46 -1.95 6.06
CA VAL A 53 5.51 -0.84 5.93
C VAL A 53 4.57 -0.82 7.13
N THR A 54 4.49 0.33 7.80
CA THR A 54 3.56 0.56 8.93
C THR A 54 2.46 1.56 8.61
N GLU A 55 2.63 2.35 7.55
CA GLU A 55 1.69 3.40 7.16
C GLU A 55 1.54 3.42 5.64
N ALA A 56 0.31 3.58 5.16
CA ALA A 56 0.02 3.69 3.74
C ALA A 56 -0.96 4.83 3.44
N ALA A 57 -0.66 5.58 2.39
CA ALA A 57 -1.58 6.56 1.79
C ALA A 57 -2.14 5.99 0.48
N MET A 58 -3.44 6.16 0.26
CA MET A 58 -4.15 5.63 -0.89
C MET A 58 -4.85 6.76 -1.64
N GLU A 59 -4.67 6.82 -2.95
CA GLU A 59 -5.48 7.61 -3.87
C GLU A 59 -6.44 6.68 -4.62
N SER A 60 -7.68 7.10 -4.78
CA SER A 60 -8.64 6.41 -5.64
C SER A 60 -9.72 7.35 -6.13
N THR A 61 -10.00 7.31 -7.42
CA THR A 61 -11.07 8.13 -8.03
C THR A 61 -12.48 7.70 -7.61
N ALA A 62 -12.67 6.48 -7.10
CA ALA A 62 -13.98 5.94 -6.72
C ALA A 62 -13.87 5.00 -5.50
N VAL A 63 -14.88 4.17 -5.25
CA VAL A 63 -14.95 3.26 -4.09
C VAL A 63 -13.99 2.07 -4.14
N TYR A 64 -13.07 2.00 -5.10
CA TYR A 64 -12.16 0.87 -5.27
C TYR A 64 -11.16 0.72 -4.12
N TRP A 65 -10.94 1.77 -3.33
CA TRP A 65 -10.13 1.73 -2.11
C TRP A 65 -10.72 0.84 -1.01
N VAL A 66 -12.04 0.60 -0.97
CA VAL A 66 -12.71 -0.11 0.14
C VAL A 66 -12.16 -1.54 0.37
N PRO A 67 -12.05 -2.41 -0.65
CA PRO A 67 -11.47 -3.74 -0.45
C PRO A 67 -9.99 -3.69 -0.05
N VAL A 68 -9.21 -2.75 -0.60
CA VAL A 68 -7.81 -2.56 -0.25
C VAL A 68 -7.67 -2.13 1.22
N TRP A 69 -8.49 -1.17 1.66
CA TRP A 69 -8.52 -0.72 3.04
C TRP A 69 -8.85 -1.87 4.00
N THR A 70 -9.82 -2.69 3.62
CA THR A 70 -10.25 -3.85 4.42
C THR A 70 -9.12 -4.87 4.61
N GLU A 71 -8.31 -5.11 3.57
CA GLU A 71 -7.17 -6.03 3.66
C GLU A 71 -6.04 -5.46 4.55
N LEU A 72 -5.82 -4.15 4.56
CA LEU A 72 -4.66 -3.54 5.20
C LEU A 72 -4.92 -3.00 6.62
N CYS A 73 -6.15 -2.64 6.98
CA CYS A 73 -6.47 -1.81 8.15
C CYS A 73 -6.12 -2.41 9.51
N GLU A 74 -6.00 -3.74 9.62
CA GLU A 74 -5.58 -4.38 10.87
C GLU A 74 -4.06 -4.29 11.12
N SER A 75 -3.28 -3.96 10.09
CA SER A 75 -1.81 -4.05 10.12
C SER A 75 -1.08 -2.72 9.92
N MET A 76 -1.76 -1.71 9.42
CA MET A 76 -1.16 -0.44 8.98
C MET A 76 -2.07 0.74 9.33
N GLU A 77 -1.47 1.90 9.58
CA GLU A 77 -2.22 3.15 9.61
C GLU A 77 -2.52 3.60 8.18
N LEU A 78 -3.80 3.79 7.87
CA LEU A 78 -4.25 4.11 6.51
C LEU A 78 -4.76 5.54 6.40
N ARG A 79 -4.48 6.17 5.25
CA ARG A 79 -5.01 7.47 4.87
C ARG A 79 -5.57 7.38 3.46
N LEU A 80 -6.80 7.82 3.26
CA LEU A 80 -7.37 8.07 1.94
C LEU A 80 -7.11 9.54 1.60
N VAL A 81 -6.55 9.81 0.42
CA VAL A 81 -6.11 11.13 -0.04
C VAL A 81 -7.01 11.62 -1.17
#